data_AF-A0A519UU51-F1
#
_entry.id   AF-A0A519UU51-F1
#
_cell.length_a   1.000
_cell.length_b   1.000
_cell.length_c   1.000
_cell.angle_alpha   90.00
_cell.angle_beta   90.00
_cell.angle_gamma   90.00
#
_symmetry.space_group_name_H-M   'P 1'
#
loop_
_entity.id
_entity.type
_entity.pdbx_description
1 polymer ?
#
loop_
_entity_poly.entity_id
_entity_poly.type
_entity_poly.pdbx_seq_one_letter_code
_entity_poly.pdbx_strand_id
1 'polypeptide(L)'
;AGRGAVFTHDGHHEMDAALMDGATHRAGAVAGVREVQNPIRAARLVMEQTEHVLLAYPGADQLAREHGLPMQPADYFFTQQRYDQLQEAIAAGRMQLDHAASPNSAIDSNWKKGTVGAVARDQRGHLAAATSTGGMTNKRYSRIGDTPIIGAGTWADARCAISCTGHGEYFMRAVVGYDVACLMEYKGLSLAEACRVVVHDKLAPVGGEGGLIAVDAAGNLALPFNSEGMYRASCNAAGEELVEIYGS
;
A
#
# COMPACT_ATOMS: atom_id res chain seq x y z
N ALA A 1 5.89 -4.85 -4.73
CA ALA A 1 5.79 -3.56 -5.44
C ALA A 1 7.03 -3.38 -6.31
N GLY A 2 6.92 -2.80 -7.51
CA GLY A 2 8.07 -2.74 -8.42
C GLY A 2 8.61 -4.14 -8.74
N ARG A 3 9.93 -4.31 -8.78
CA ARG A 3 10.57 -5.63 -8.95
C ARG A 3 10.09 -6.63 -7.88
N GLY A 4 9.62 -7.80 -8.31
CA GLY A 4 8.98 -8.78 -7.43
C GLY A 4 7.51 -8.48 -7.12
N ALA A 5 6.85 -7.65 -7.93
CA ALA A 5 5.40 -7.57 -7.97
C ALA A 5 4.78 -8.94 -8.28
N VAL A 6 3.58 -9.16 -7.75
CA VAL A 6 2.78 -10.36 -8.03
C VAL A 6 2.35 -10.40 -9.49
N PHE A 7 1.92 -11.57 -9.93
CA PHE A 7 1.38 -11.77 -11.26
C PHE A 7 -0.16 -11.66 -11.27
N THR A 8 -0.66 -11.11 -12.38
CA THR A 8 -2.06 -11.23 -12.78
C THR A 8 -2.38 -12.66 -13.19
N HIS A 9 -3.66 -12.96 -13.38
CA HIS A 9 -4.12 -14.24 -13.93
C HIS A 9 -3.49 -14.57 -15.29
N ASP A 10 -3.27 -13.55 -16.13
CA ASP A 10 -2.75 -13.71 -17.49
C ASP A 10 -1.21 -13.76 -17.54
N GLY A 11 -0.55 -13.79 -16.38
CA GLY A 11 0.91 -13.97 -16.29
C GLY A 11 1.73 -12.70 -16.54
N HIS A 12 1.13 -11.51 -16.45
CA HIS A 12 1.84 -10.22 -16.49
C HIS A 12 1.83 -9.50 -15.15
N HIS A 13 2.50 -8.36 -15.06
CA HIS A 13 2.51 -7.49 -13.88
C HIS A 13 1.66 -6.24 -14.12
N GLU A 14 0.94 -5.83 -13.08
CA GLU A 14 0.22 -4.56 -13.04
C GLU A 14 0.42 -3.97 -11.65
N MET A 15 1.00 -2.78 -11.56
CA MET A 15 1.38 -2.18 -10.30
C MET A 15 0.62 -0.89 -10.05
N ASP A 16 0.40 -0.62 -8.77
CA ASP A 16 -0.31 0.56 -8.31
C ASP A 16 0.56 1.33 -7.30
N ALA A 17 0.40 2.64 -7.24
CA ALA A 17 1.03 3.48 -6.22
C ALA A 17 0.27 4.79 -6.03
N ALA A 18 0.35 5.33 -4.81
CA ALA A 18 -0.05 6.71 -4.53
C ALA A 18 0.88 7.36 -3.50
N LEU A 19 0.92 8.67 -3.52
CA LEU A 19 1.47 9.49 -2.46
C LEU A 19 0.64 10.76 -2.25
N MET A 20 0.69 11.29 -1.04
CA MET A 20 -0.01 12.49 -0.64
C MET A 20 0.88 13.37 0.24
N ASP A 21 0.92 14.65 -0.09
CA ASP A 21 1.53 15.70 0.74
C ASP A 21 0.46 16.31 1.63
N GLY A 22 0.59 16.09 2.94
CA GLY A 22 -0.36 16.56 3.92
C GLY A 22 -0.33 18.08 4.16
N ALA A 23 0.72 18.78 3.74
CA ALA A 23 0.81 20.23 3.87
C ALA A 23 0.03 20.96 2.78
N THR A 24 0.00 20.42 1.57
CA THR A 24 -0.66 21.03 0.41
C THR A 24 -1.94 20.32 -0.02
N HIS A 25 -2.24 19.17 0.56
CA HIS A 25 -3.27 18.21 0.13
C HIS A 25 -3.11 17.72 -1.31
N ARG A 26 -1.98 18.01 -1.96
CA ARG A 26 -1.68 17.48 -3.29
C ARG A 26 -1.46 15.98 -3.17
N ALA A 27 -1.99 15.26 -4.14
CA ALA A 27 -1.84 13.83 -4.24
C ALA A 27 -1.57 13.45 -5.68
N GLY A 28 -0.88 12.33 -5.85
CA GLY A 28 -0.67 11.72 -7.15
C GLY A 28 -0.67 10.21 -7.02
N ALA A 29 -1.23 9.56 -8.02
CA ALA A 29 -1.44 8.13 -8.04
C ALA A 29 -1.38 7.57 -9.46
N VAL A 30 -0.92 6.33 -9.55
CA VAL A 30 -0.95 5.53 -10.77
C VAL A 30 -1.55 4.16 -10.47
N ALA A 31 -2.33 3.62 -11.39
CA ALA A 31 -2.89 2.28 -11.28
C ALA A 31 -2.62 1.47 -12.56
N GLY A 32 -2.37 0.17 -12.42
CA GLY A 32 -2.21 -0.74 -13.55
C GLY A 32 -1.00 -0.45 -14.46
N VAL A 33 0.03 0.25 -13.96
CA VAL A 33 1.27 0.46 -14.72
C VAL A 33 2.04 -0.84 -14.85
N ARG A 34 2.70 -1.04 -16.00
CA ARG A 34 3.36 -2.30 -16.34
C ARG A 34 4.84 -2.14 -16.63
N GLU A 35 5.26 -0.95 -17.05
CA GLU A 35 6.61 -0.74 -17.59
C GLU A 35 7.46 0.15 -16.69
N VAL A 36 6.90 1.14 -16.01
CA VAL A 36 7.70 2.05 -15.16
C VAL A 36 8.36 1.29 -14.01
N GLN A 37 9.68 1.46 -13.86
CA GLN A 37 10.48 0.73 -12.86
C GLN A 37 9.98 0.98 -11.43
N ASN A 38 9.59 2.22 -11.14
CA ASN A 38 9.17 2.66 -9.82
C ASN A 38 7.80 3.36 -9.91
N PRO A 39 6.69 2.64 -9.71
CA PRO A 39 5.34 3.20 -9.75
C PRO A 39 5.16 4.44 -8.86
N ILE A 40 5.81 4.48 -7.70
CA ILE A 40 5.73 5.63 -6.78
C ILE A 40 6.34 6.92 -7.37
N ARG A 41 7.34 6.81 -8.27
CA ARG A 41 7.89 7.96 -8.99
C ARG A 41 6.93 8.46 -10.06
N ALA A 42 6.21 7.57 -10.72
CA ALA A 42 5.15 7.95 -11.65
C ALA A 42 3.99 8.63 -10.93
N ALA A 43 3.58 8.12 -9.75
CA ALA A 43 2.62 8.79 -8.88
C ALA A 43 3.07 10.22 -8.50
N ARG A 44 4.37 10.41 -8.22
CA ARG A 44 4.93 11.75 -7.97
C ARG A 44 4.85 12.67 -9.20
N LEU A 45 5.11 12.14 -10.40
CA LEU A 45 4.94 12.92 -11.63
C LEU A 45 3.48 13.32 -11.84
N VAL A 46 2.51 12.45 -11.59
CA VAL A 46 1.09 12.80 -11.66
C VAL A 46 0.82 14.00 -10.75
N MET A 47 1.28 13.94 -9.50
CA MET A 47 1.11 15.04 -8.53
C MET A 47 1.76 16.33 -9.00
N GLU A 48 3.00 16.28 -9.50
CA GLU A 48 3.87 17.44 -9.72
C GLU A 48 3.73 18.07 -11.11
N GLN A 49 3.41 17.28 -12.14
CA GLN A 49 3.50 17.66 -13.55
C GLN A 49 2.14 17.64 -14.28
N THR A 50 1.04 17.34 -13.58
CA THR A 50 -0.30 17.32 -14.17
C THR A 50 -1.32 18.03 -13.29
N GLU A 51 -2.51 18.33 -13.83
CA GLU A 51 -3.66 18.82 -13.07
C GLU A 51 -4.51 17.67 -12.48
N HIS A 52 -4.03 16.43 -12.58
CA HIS A 52 -4.77 15.22 -12.22
C HIS A 52 -4.23 14.61 -10.92
N VAL A 53 -5.06 13.80 -10.27
CA VAL A 53 -4.68 13.05 -9.05
C VAL A 53 -4.35 11.60 -9.38
N LEU A 54 -5.05 10.96 -10.32
CA LEU A 54 -4.91 9.55 -10.62
C LEU A 54 -4.91 9.32 -12.13
N LEU A 55 -3.87 8.64 -12.63
CA LEU A 55 -3.82 8.09 -13.99
C LEU A 55 -3.78 6.56 -13.93
N ALA A 56 -4.25 5.89 -14.98
CA ALA A 56 -4.28 4.43 -15.02
C ALA A 56 -3.83 3.86 -16.35
N TYR A 57 -3.32 2.62 -16.31
CA TYR A 57 -2.99 1.78 -17.45
C TYR A 57 -1.98 2.48 -18.41
N PRO A 58 -1.93 2.21 -19.73
CA PRO A 58 -0.90 2.78 -20.61
C PRO A 58 -0.71 4.29 -20.53
N GLY A 59 -1.74 5.06 -20.15
CA GLY A 59 -1.62 6.52 -20.00
C GLY A 59 -0.65 6.92 -18.88
N ALA A 60 -0.61 6.17 -17.79
CA ALA A 60 0.33 6.42 -16.69
C ALA A 60 1.78 6.06 -17.08
N ASP A 61 1.98 4.94 -17.80
CA ASP A 61 3.31 4.59 -18.35
C ASP A 61 3.74 5.56 -19.46
N GLN A 62 2.80 6.12 -20.23
CA GLN A 62 3.09 7.14 -21.22
C GLN A 62 3.60 8.43 -20.57
N LEU A 63 2.93 8.93 -19.52
CA LEU A 63 3.42 10.08 -18.76
C LEU A 63 4.84 9.84 -18.24
N ALA A 64 5.09 8.64 -17.68
CA ALA A 64 6.40 8.24 -17.18
C ALA A 64 7.48 8.26 -18.28
N ARG A 65 7.16 7.76 -19.48
CA ARG A 65 8.03 7.80 -20.67
C ARG A 65 8.34 9.23 -21.12
N GLU A 66 7.32 10.07 -21.26
CA GLU A 66 7.46 11.45 -21.70
C GLU A 66 8.35 12.29 -20.76
N HIS A 67 8.35 11.95 -19.47
CA HIS A 67 9.17 12.60 -18.45
C HIS A 67 10.49 11.86 -18.14
N GLY A 68 10.86 10.86 -18.95
CA GLY A 68 12.15 10.18 -18.86
C GLY A 68 12.35 9.33 -17.61
N LEU A 69 11.28 8.80 -17.00
CA LEU A 69 11.45 7.78 -15.96
C LEU A 69 12.01 6.48 -16.55
N PRO A 70 12.83 5.73 -15.79
CA PRO A 70 13.27 4.42 -16.22
C PRO A 70 12.09 3.48 -16.46
N MET A 71 12.01 2.98 -17.69
CA MET A 71 11.07 1.93 -18.10
C MET A 71 11.83 0.61 -18.17
N GLN A 72 11.15 -0.49 -17.85
CA GLN A 72 11.73 -1.81 -17.78
C GLN A 72 10.89 -2.83 -18.54
N PRO A 73 11.52 -3.83 -19.21
CA PRO A 73 10.80 -4.94 -19.81
C PRO A 73 10.16 -5.82 -18.72
N ALA A 74 9.19 -6.65 -19.09
CA ALA A 74 8.48 -7.53 -18.16
C ALA A 74 9.41 -8.39 -17.28
N ASP A 75 10.48 -8.94 -17.87
CA ASP A 75 11.47 -9.80 -17.19
C ASP A 75 12.19 -9.12 -16.02
N TYR A 76 12.26 -7.79 -16.00
CA TYR A 76 12.81 -7.05 -14.86
C TYR A 76 11.99 -7.27 -13.58
N PHE A 77 10.67 -7.35 -13.72
CA PHE A 77 9.74 -7.50 -12.60
C PHE A 77 9.59 -8.95 -12.16
N PHE A 78 9.87 -9.89 -13.06
CA PHE A 78 9.79 -11.32 -12.85
C PHE A 78 10.66 -11.78 -11.67
N THR A 79 10.10 -12.66 -10.85
CA THR A 79 10.87 -13.54 -9.97
C THR A 79 10.26 -14.93 -10.00
N GLN A 80 11.10 -15.96 -9.96
CA GLN A 80 10.65 -17.36 -10.01
C GLN A 80 9.62 -17.64 -8.89
N GLN A 81 9.92 -17.15 -7.68
CA GLN A 81 9.03 -17.30 -6.53
C GLN A 81 7.61 -16.77 -6.76
N ARG A 82 7.46 -15.59 -7.37
CA ARG A 82 6.11 -15.03 -7.63
C ARG A 82 5.39 -15.78 -8.73
N TYR A 83 6.13 -16.33 -9.68
CA TYR A 83 5.56 -17.14 -10.74
C TYR A 83 5.04 -18.47 -10.18
N ASP A 84 5.79 -19.11 -9.29
CA ASP A 84 5.36 -20.35 -8.62
C ASP A 84 4.08 -20.12 -7.80
N GLN A 85 4.00 -19.00 -7.06
CA GLN A 85 2.78 -18.58 -6.35
C GLN A 85 1.57 -18.40 -7.28
N LEU A 86 1.77 -17.87 -8.50
CA LEU A 86 0.70 -17.79 -9.49
C LEU A 86 0.22 -19.19 -9.90
N GLN A 87 1.14 -20.11 -10.19
CA GLN A 87 0.78 -21.47 -10.60
C GLN A 87 -0.02 -22.19 -9.51
N GLU A 88 0.39 -22.06 -8.25
CA GLU A 88 -0.34 -22.59 -7.10
C GLU A 88 -1.75 -21.97 -6.99
N ALA A 89 -1.87 -20.65 -7.14
CA ALA A 89 -3.14 -19.94 -7.06
C ALA A 89 -4.11 -20.31 -8.20
N ILE A 90 -3.59 -20.51 -9.42
CA ILE A 90 -4.36 -20.99 -10.57
C ILE A 90 -4.85 -22.42 -10.32
N ALA A 91 -3.96 -23.32 -9.86
CA ALA A 91 -4.32 -24.70 -9.56
C ALA A 91 -5.38 -24.79 -8.45
N ALA A 92 -5.33 -23.90 -7.46
CA ALA A 92 -6.30 -23.81 -6.39
C ALA A 92 -7.61 -23.08 -6.77
N GLY A 93 -7.68 -22.45 -7.95
CA GLY A 93 -8.84 -21.66 -8.38
C GLY A 93 -9.14 -20.43 -7.51
N ARG A 94 -8.14 -19.87 -6.82
CA ARG A 94 -8.31 -18.77 -5.86
C ARG A 94 -7.52 -17.53 -6.28
N MET A 95 -8.09 -16.35 -6.02
CA MET A 95 -7.34 -15.09 -5.95
C MET A 95 -6.82 -14.96 -4.52
N GLN A 96 -5.52 -14.83 -4.35
CA GLN A 96 -4.88 -14.93 -3.03
C GLN A 96 -4.24 -13.60 -2.66
N LEU A 97 -4.56 -13.10 -1.47
CA LEU A 97 -3.71 -12.13 -0.80
C LEU A 97 -2.37 -12.79 -0.49
N ASP A 98 -1.29 -12.04 -0.64
CA ASP A 98 0.05 -12.50 -0.29
C ASP A 98 0.20 -12.89 1.20
N HIS A 99 -0.75 -12.51 2.07
CA HIS A 99 -0.77 -12.81 3.50
C HIS A 99 -1.68 -14.00 3.93
N ALA A 100 -2.60 -14.46 3.07
CA ALA A 100 -3.58 -15.47 3.43
C ALA A 100 -2.98 -16.89 3.44
N ALA A 101 -3.19 -17.63 4.54
CA ALA A 101 -2.59 -18.95 4.75
C ALA A 101 -2.96 -19.98 3.66
N SER A 102 -1.96 -20.61 3.04
CA SER A 102 -2.11 -21.85 2.26
C SER A 102 -1.79 -23.05 3.18
N PRO A 103 -2.70 -24.01 3.37
CA PRO A 103 -2.49 -25.11 4.32
C PRO A 103 -1.48 -26.19 3.86
N ASN A 104 -0.81 -26.07 2.71
CA ASN A 104 -0.08 -27.19 2.10
C ASN A 104 1.26 -26.88 1.39
N SER A 105 1.89 -25.72 1.59
CA SER A 105 3.21 -25.45 1.01
C SER A 105 4.33 -25.70 2.03
N ALA A 106 5.19 -26.69 1.76
CA ALA A 106 6.48 -26.90 2.45
C ALA A 106 7.53 -25.82 2.12
N ILE A 107 7.09 -24.71 1.51
CA ILE A 107 7.87 -23.50 1.25
C ILE A 107 7.56 -22.57 2.43
N ASP A 108 8.62 -22.24 3.17
CA ASP A 108 8.64 -21.40 4.36
C ASP A 108 7.52 -20.33 4.33
N SER A 109 6.54 -20.49 5.22
CA SER A 109 5.37 -19.60 5.39
C SER A 109 5.78 -18.16 5.79
N ASN A 110 7.08 -17.93 6.00
CA ASN A 110 7.75 -16.73 6.47
C ASN A 110 7.94 -15.60 5.44
N TRP A 111 7.48 -15.70 4.18
CA TRP A 111 7.76 -14.66 3.16
C TRP A 111 6.56 -14.21 2.34
N LYS A 112 5.54 -13.76 3.07
CA LYS A 112 4.28 -13.18 2.61
C LYS A 112 4.46 -11.69 2.27
N LYS A 113 5.08 -11.34 1.13
CA LYS A 113 5.44 -9.94 0.82
C LYS A 113 4.34 -9.14 0.10
N GLY A 114 3.43 -8.53 0.85
CA GLY A 114 2.37 -7.67 0.31
C GLY A 114 2.80 -6.26 -0.14
N THR A 115 1.81 -5.38 -0.20
CA THR A 115 1.94 -3.93 -0.36
C THR A 115 3.02 -3.35 0.55
N VAL A 116 3.74 -2.34 0.07
CA VAL A 116 4.75 -1.60 0.85
C VAL A 116 4.32 -0.14 0.97
N GLY A 117 4.77 0.51 2.02
CA GLY A 117 4.49 1.93 2.19
C GLY A 117 5.35 2.59 3.27
N ALA A 118 5.24 3.91 3.32
CA ALA A 118 5.97 4.78 4.22
C ALA A 118 5.12 5.97 4.61
N VAL A 119 5.28 6.41 5.85
CA VAL A 119 4.72 7.65 6.38
C VAL A 119 5.83 8.41 7.09
N ALA A 120 5.83 9.73 6.99
CA ALA A 120 6.89 10.55 7.57
C ALA A 120 6.34 11.89 8.08
N ARG A 121 7.02 12.39 9.12
CA ARG A 121 6.88 13.75 9.64
C ARG A 121 8.24 14.44 9.54
N ASP A 122 8.32 15.58 8.85
CA ASP A 122 9.56 16.33 8.73
C ASP A 122 9.83 17.25 9.95
N GLN A 123 10.98 17.94 9.95
CA GLN A 123 11.38 18.86 11.02
C GLN A 123 10.49 20.11 11.13
N ARG A 124 9.71 20.41 10.08
CA ARG A 124 8.73 21.51 10.05
C ARG A 124 7.34 21.04 10.48
N GLY A 125 7.18 19.75 10.77
CA GLY A 125 5.91 19.13 11.13
C GLY A 125 5.03 18.76 9.93
N HIS A 126 5.55 18.83 8.70
CA HIS A 126 4.80 18.37 7.53
C HIS A 126 4.71 16.85 7.49
N LEU A 127 3.55 16.36 7.08
CA LEU A 127 3.22 14.95 7.02
C LEU A 127 3.12 14.50 5.57
N ALA A 128 3.61 13.30 5.26
CA ALA A 128 3.47 12.70 3.94
C ALA A 128 3.29 11.18 4.03
N ALA A 129 2.54 10.62 3.09
CA ALA A 129 2.33 9.18 2.96
C ALA A 129 2.60 8.72 1.53
N ALA A 130 3.10 7.49 1.39
CA ALA A 130 3.35 6.84 0.11
C ALA A 130 3.10 5.33 0.24
N THR A 131 2.40 4.74 -0.73
CA THR A 131 2.06 3.32 -0.76
C THR A 131 2.24 2.78 -2.18
N SER A 132 2.75 1.56 -2.33
CA SER A 132 2.89 0.89 -3.63
C SER A 132 2.70 -0.61 -3.54
N THR A 133 2.13 -1.22 -4.59
CA THR A 133 1.78 -2.64 -4.62
C THR A 133 1.86 -3.23 -6.02
N GLY A 134 1.94 -4.57 -6.10
CA GLY A 134 1.61 -5.32 -7.32
C GLY A 134 0.13 -5.78 -7.34
N GLY A 135 -0.62 -5.51 -6.27
CA GLY A 135 -1.97 -6.00 -6.06
C GLY A 135 -1.97 -7.38 -5.42
N MET A 136 -2.81 -8.28 -5.94
CA MET A 136 -2.99 -9.63 -5.44
C MET A 136 -2.53 -10.66 -6.47
N THR A 137 -1.95 -11.74 -5.98
CA THR A 137 -1.60 -12.88 -6.84
C THR A 137 -2.86 -13.43 -7.51
N ASN A 138 -2.75 -13.72 -8.80
CA ASN A 138 -3.86 -14.23 -9.63
C ASN A 138 -5.03 -13.23 -9.78
N LYS A 139 -4.76 -11.92 -9.66
CA LYS A 139 -5.77 -10.88 -9.90
C LYS A 139 -6.27 -10.91 -11.35
N ARG A 140 -7.58 -10.71 -11.52
CA ARG A 140 -8.26 -10.72 -12.83
C ARG A 140 -8.77 -9.34 -13.23
N TYR A 141 -9.03 -9.19 -14.52
CA TYR A 141 -9.77 -8.05 -15.11
C TYR A 141 -9.18 -6.70 -14.74
N SER A 142 -7.86 -6.67 -14.62
CA SER A 142 -7.10 -5.49 -14.24
C SER A 142 -7.55 -4.85 -12.92
N ARG A 143 -7.92 -5.68 -11.93
CA ARG A 143 -8.31 -5.25 -10.59
C ARG A 143 -7.35 -4.23 -9.98
N ILE A 144 -7.92 -3.13 -9.48
CA ILE A 144 -7.25 -2.07 -8.74
C ILE A 144 -7.63 -2.20 -7.26
N GLY A 145 -6.63 -2.13 -6.37
CA GLY A 145 -6.84 -2.20 -4.91
C GLY A 145 -6.98 -0.82 -4.26
N ASP A 146 -6.78 -0.78 -2.94
CA ASP A 146 -6.84 0.42 -2.10
C ASP A 146 -5.64 1.36 -2.29
N THR A 147 -4.47 0.81 -2.62
CA THR A 147 -3.19 1.53 -2.69
C THR A 147 -3.24 2.84 -3.48
N PRO A 148 -3.75 2.89 -4.74
CA PRO A 148 -3.80 4.12 -5.52
C PRO A 148 -4.99 5.03 -5.19
N ILE A 149 -5.85 4.61 -4.25
CA ILE A 149 -7.08 5.33 -3.90
C ILE A 149 -6.83 6.18 -2.66
N ILE A 150 -6.73 7.49 -2.87
CA ILE A 150 -6.53 8.47 -1.79
C ILE A 150 -7.69 8.38 -0.79
N GLY A 151 -7.34 8.24 0.49
CA GLY A 151 -8.28 8.04 1.59
C GLY A 151 -8.55 6.57 1.93
N ALA A 152 -8.25 5.63 1.03
CA ALA A 152 -8.32 4.20 1.34
C ALA A 152 -6.94 3.66 1.77
N GLY A 153 -6.05 3.45 0.80
CA GLY A 153 -4.73 2.85 1.04
C GLY A 153 -3.63 3.86 1.37
N THR A 154 -3.83 5.13 1.01
CA THR A 154 -2.86 6.22 1.20
C THR A 154 -3.57 7.49 1.62
N TRP A 155 -3.13 8.12 2.71
CA TRP A 155 -3.69 9.38 3.18
C TRP A 155 -2.66 10.24 3.90
N ALA A 156 -2.68 11.55 3.70
CA ALA A 156 -1.95 12.49 4.52
C ALA A 156 -2.65 13.85 4.58
N ASP A 157 -2.69 14.45 5.78
CA ASP A 157 -3.09 15.84 5.99
C ASP A 157 -2.34 16.41 7.20
N ALA A 158 -2.74 17.61 7.67
CA ALA A 158 -2.12 18.28 8.81
C ALA A 158 -2.23 17.52 10.15
N ARG A 159 -3.08 16.48 10.26
CA ARG A 159 -3.31 15.69 11.48
C ARG A 159 -2.49 14.41 11.48
N CYS A 160 -2.52 13.65 10.39
CA CYS A 160 -1.85 12.36 10.28
C CYS A 160 -1.48 11.98 8.84
N ALA A 161 -0.46 11.12 8.71
CA ALA A 161 -0.12 10.39 7.50
C ALA A 161 -0.28 8.88 7.73
N ILE A 162 -0.89 8.18 6.77
CA ILE A 162 -1.29 6.77 6.87
C ILE A 162 -0.96 6.05 5.56
N SER A 163 -0.39 4.85 5.69
CA SER A 163 -0.17 3.91 4.60
C SER A 163 -0.65 2.52 5.01
N CYS A 164 -1.46 1.90 4.15
CA CYS A 164 -2.16 0.66 4.44
C CYS A 164 -1.58 -0.54 3.68
N THR A 165 -1.82 -1.73 4.22
CA THR A 165 -1.58 -3.02 3.55
C THR A 165 -2.65 -4.03 3.95
N GLY A 166 -3.17 -4.83 3.02
CA GLY A 166 -4.20 -5.82 3.32
C GLY A 166 -5.14 -6.12 2.16
N HIS A 167 -6.35 -6.57 2.48
CA HIS A 167 -7.42 -6.83 1.52
C HIS A 167 -8.01 -5.52 0.97
N GLY A 168 -7.49 -5.05 -0.15
CA GLY A 168 -7.85 -3.76 -0.74
C GLY A 168 -9.36 -3.47 -0.85
N GLU A 169 -10.20 -4.46 -1.16
CA GLU A 169 -11.65 -4.29 -1.24
C GLU A 169 -12.26 -3.80 0.08
N TYR A 170 -11.82 -4.35 1.22
CA TYR A 170 -12.30 -3.92 2.53
C TYR A 170 -11.76 -2.54 2.89
N PHE A 171 -10.50 -2.28 2.57
CA PHE A 171 -9.86 -0.99 2.85
C PHE A 171 -10.49 0.16 2.05
N MET A 172 -10.86 -0.09 0.80
CA MET A 172 -11.62 0.85 -0.02
C MET A 172 -13.03 1.09 0.53
N ARG A 173 -13.77 0.02 0.83
CA ARG A 173 -15.16 0.10 1.32
C ARG A 173 -15.27 0.81 2.67
N ALA A 174 -14.25 0.68 3.52
CA ALA A 174 -14.20 1.32 4.84
C ALA A 174 -13.48 2.68 4.82
N VAL A 175 -12.87 3.08 3.69
CA VAL A 175 -12.12 4.34 3.54
C VAL A 175 -11.06 4.51 4.64
N VAL A 176 -10.29 3.44 4.88
CA VAL A 176 -9.48 3.22 6.09
C VAL A 176 -8.57 4.39 6.45
N GLY A 177 -7.78 4.88 5.47
CA GLY A 177 -6.85 5.99 5.71
C GLY A 177 -7.56 7.26 6.17
N TYR A 178 -8.67 7.63 5.52
CA TYR A 178 -9.41 8.84 5.87
C TYR A 178 -10.23 8.66 7.16
N ASP A 179 -10.77 7.47 7.41
CA ASP A 179 -11.59 7.18 8.59
C ASP A 179 -10.78 7.34 9.89
N VAL A 180 -9.49 7.00 9.90
CA VAL A 180 -8.59 7.30 11.03
C VAL A 180 -8.50 8.82 11.26
N ALA A 181 -8.27 9.62 10.21
CA ALA A 181 -8.19 11.07 10.30
C ALA A 181 -9.52 11.70 10.78
N CYS A 182 -10.66 11.16 10.33
CA CYS A 182 -12.00 11.55 10.76
C CYS A 182 -12.25 11.22 12.23
N LEU A 183 -11.80 10.06 12.72
CA LEU A 183 -11.94 9.70 14.13
C LEU A 183 -11.10 10.61 15.04
N MET A 184 -9.89 10.98 14.59
CA MET A 184 -9.07 11.96 15.31
C MET A 184 -9.75 13.33 15.34
N GLU A 185 -10.26 13.81 14.20
CA GLU A 185 -10.87 15.15 14.11
C GLU A 185 -12.25 15.23 14.78
N TYR A 186 -13.16 14.32 14.45
CA TYR A 186 -14.56 14.43 14.84
C TYR A 186 -14.86 13.86 16.23
N LYS A 187 -14.03 12.91 16.69
CA LYS A 187 -14.19 12.31 18.03
C LYS A 187 -13.07 12.67 19.01
N GLY A 188 -12.03 13.38 18.56
CA GLY A 188 -10.90 13.73 19.42
C GLY A 188 -10.09 12.53 19.89
N LEU A 189 -10.15 11.39 19.18
CA LEU A 189 -9.37 10.21 19.54
C LEU A 189 -7.88 10.46 19.27
N SER A 190 -7.02 9.86 20.09
CA SER A 190 -5.59 9.79 19.78
C SER A 190 -5.35 8.94 18.52
N LEU A 191 -4.17 9.10 17.89
CA LEU A 191 -3.79 8.29 16.74
C LEU A 191 -3.92 6.79 17.03
N ALA A 192 -3.40 6.33 18.17
CA ALA A 192 -3.44 4.92 18.57
C ALA A 192 -4.88 4.40 18.74
N GLU A 193 -5.77 5.17 19.37
CA GLU A 193 -7.18 4.80 19.55
C GLU A 193 -7.94 4.76 18.23
N ALA A 194 -7.75 5.76 17.37
CA ALA A 194 -8.39 5.81 16.05
C ALA A 194 -7.95 4.62 15.18
N CYS A 195 -6.65 4.36 15.13
CA CYS A 195 -6.05 3.20 14.50
C CYS A 195 -6.64 1.87 15.01
N ARG A 196 -6.75 1.71 16.34
CA ARG A 196 -7.33 0.51 16.96
C ARG A 196 -8.78 0.31 16.53
N VAL A 197 -9.59 1.37 16.56
CA VAL A 197 -10.99 1.32 16.14
C VAL A 197 -11.12 0.89 14.68
N VAL A 198 -10.35 1.47 13.78
CA VAL A 198 -10.45 1.14 12.35
C VAL A 198 -10.00 -0.30 12.08
N VAL A 199 -8.85 -0.71 12.60
CA VAL A 199 -8.26 -2.03 12.29
C VAL A 199 -8.98 -3.18 12.99
N HIS A 200 -9.28 -3.04 14.29
CA HIS A 200 -9.81 -4.14 15.10
C HIS A 200 -11.33 -4.08 15.28
N ASP A 201 -11.92 -2.89 15.38
CA ASP A 201 -13.35 -2.75 15.69
C ASP A 201 -14.21 -2.59 14.42
N LYS A 202 -13.64 -2.12 13.29
CA LYS A 202 -14.36 -1.94 12.01
C LYS A 202 -13.96 -2.96 10.95
N LEU A 203 -12.67 -3.10 10.64
CA LEU A 203 -12.19 -3.96 9.55
C LEU A 203 -12.26 -5.45 9.89
N ALA A 204 -11.70 -5.87 11.04
CA ALA A 204 -11.65 -7.28 11.41
C ALA A 204 -13.04 -7.95 11.45
N PRO A 205 -14.09 -7.34 12.04
CA PRO A 205 -15.41 -7.98 12.14
C PRO A 205 -16.11 -8.21 10.79
N VAL A 206 -15.75 -7.43 9.76
CA VAL A 206 -16.31 -7.61 8.41
C VAL A 206 -15.45 -8.53 7.53
N GLY A 207 -14.40 -9.14 8.09
CA GLY A 207 -13.49 -10.04 7.36
C GLY A 207 -12.33 -9.34 6.66
N GLY A 208 -12.11 -8.03 6.93
CA GLY A 208 -10.99 -7.29 6.40
C GLY A 208 -9.70 -7.58 7.18
N GLU A 209 -8.82 -8.38 6.59
CA GLU A 209 -7.47 -8.63 7.14
C GLU A 209 -6.43 -7.66 6.56
N GLY A 210 -5.55 -7.13 7.41
CA GLY A 210 -4.46 -6.23 7.05
C GLY A 210 -3.95 -5.39 8.23
N GLY A 211 -3.28 -4.29 7.91
CA GLY A 211 -2.76 -3.33 8.86
C GLY A 211 -2.40 -2.00 8.20
N LEU A 212 -1.87 -1.09 9.00
CA LEU A 212 -1.40 0.21 8.54
C LEU A 212 -0.23 0.69 9.39
N ILE A 213 0.53 1.63 8.83
CA ILE A 213 1.47 2.46 9.56
C ILE A 213 0.99 3.90 9.54
N ALA A 214 1.15 4.60 10.66
CA ALA A 214 0.71 5.98 10.79
C ALA A 214 1.64 6.81 11.67
N VAL A 215 1.72 8.11 11.35
CA VAL A 215 2.36 9.14 12.18
C VAL A 215 1.44 10.36 12.25
N ASP A 216 1.29 10.95 13.43
CA ASP A 216 0.51 12.18 13.62
C ASP A 216 1.38 13.45 13.71
N ALA A 217 0.74 14.61 13.75
CA ALA A 217 1.40 15.91 13.82
C ALA A 217 2.27 16.12 15.07
N ALA A 218 1.99 15.38 16.15
CA ALA A 218 2.79 15.38 17.37
C ALA A 218 4.00 14.42 17.29
N GLY A 219 4.07 13.59 16.25
CA GLY A 219 5.12 12.58 16.06
C GLY A 219 4.82 11.26 16.75
N ASN A 220 3.60 11.03 17.21
CA ASN A 220 3.20 9.71 17.70
C ASN A 220 3.13 8.73 16.55
N LEU A 221 3.55 7.49 16.78
CA LEU A 221 3.56 6.40 15.81
C LEU A 221 2.50 5.36 16.16
N ALA A 222 1.87 4.77 15.15
CA ALA A 222 1.00 3.60 15.30
C ALA A 222 1.23 2.63 14.14
N LEU A 223 1.41 1.34 14.46
CA LEU A 223 1.63 0.28 13.46
C LEU A 223 0.67 -0.92 13.66
N PRO A 224 -0.66 -0.72 13.78
CA PRO A 224 -1.61 -1.80 14.05
C PRO A 224 -1.78 -2.74 12.85
N PHE A 225 -2.08 -4.00 13.15
CA PHE A 225 -2.49 -4.99 12.16
C PHE A 225 -3.35 -6.07 12.83
N ASN A 226 -4.23 -6.69 12.06
CA ASN A 226 -5.08 -7.81 12.48
C ASN A 226 -4.77 -9.12 11.71
N SER A 227 -3.74 -9.09 10.85
CA SER A 227 -3.14 -10.27 10.22
C SER A 227 -2.22 -11.03 11.19
N GLU A 228 -1.76 -12.21 10.79
CA GLU A 228 -0.77 -13.00 11.55
C GLU A 228 0.54 -12.22 11.79
N GLY A 229 0.96 -11.41 10.82
CA GLY A 229 2.12 -10.54 10.91
C GLY A 229 2.09 -9.42 9.87
N MET A 230 2.94 -8.42 10.09
CA MET A 230 3.16 -7.28 9.22
C MET A 230 4.63 -6.84 9.33
N TYR A 231 5.39 -6.97 8.24
CA TYR A 231 6.76 -6.41 8.16
C TYR A 231 6.69 -4.90 8.35
N ARG A 232 7.33 -4.42 9.40
CA ARG A 232 7.28 -3.01 9.77
C ARG A 232 8.57 -2.57 10.41
N ALA A 233 8.85 -1.28 10.26
CA ALA A 233 9.92 -0.63 10.96
C ALA A 233 9.55 0.82 11.24
N SER A 234 10.18 1.42 12.24
CA SER A 234 10.13 2.85 12.50
C SER A 234 11.47 3.35 12.99
N CYS A 235 11.76 4.62 12.71
CA CYS A 235 12.85 5.35 13.34
C CYS A 235 12.38 6.76 13.68
N ASN A 236 12.92 7.37 14.73
CA ASN A 236 12.65 8.75 15.09
C ASN A 236 13.93 9.58 15.29
N ALA A 237 13.76 10.88 15.52
CA ALA A 237 14.87 11.82 15.67
C ALA A 237 15.72 11.58 16.93
N ALA A 238 15.23 10.81 17.90
CA ALA A 238 15.97 10.40 19.09
C ALA A 238 16.86 9.16 18.83
N GLY A 239 16.78 8.57 17.63
CA GLY A 239 17.49 7.34 17.27
C GLY A 239 16.81 6.08 17.82
N GLU A 240 15.55 6.18 18.25
CA GLU A 240 14.77 4.99 18.63
C GLU A 240 14.34 4.26 17.36
N GLU A 241 14.64 2.97 17.30
CA GLU A 241 14.37 2.12 16.15
C GLU A 241 13.52 0.92 16.56
N LEU A 242 12.62 0.52 15.67
CA LEU A 242 11.81 -0.69 15.78
C LEU A 242 11.88 -1.45 14.46
N VAL A 243 12.08 -2.77 14.52
CA VAL A 243 11.95 -3.66 13.37
C VAL A 243 11.25 -4.94 13.82
N GLU A 244 10.05 -5.18 13.32
CA GLU A 244 9.21 -6.29 13.76
C GLU A 244 8.43 -6.90 12.59
N ILE A 245 7.98 -8.14 12.79
CA ILE A 245 7.15 -8.87 11.83
C ILE A 245 5.87 -9.33 12.53
N TYR A 246 5.99 -10.05 13.64
CA TYR A 246 4.85 -10.59 14.38
C TYR A 246 4.38 -9.65 15.49
N GLY A 247 3.18 -9.91 16.02
CA GLY A 247 2.68 -9.22 17.21
C GLY A 247 3.35 -9.74 18.48
N SER A 248 3.39 -8.91 19.51
CA SER A 248 3.73 -9.31 20.87
C SER A 248 2.51 -9.74 21.67
#